data_AF-A0A936K5W6-F1
#
_entry.id   AF-A0A936K5W6-F1
#
_cell.length_a   1.000
_cell.length_b   1.000
_cell.length_c   1.000
_cell.angle_alpha   90.00
_cell.angle_beta   90.00
_cell.angle_gamma   90.00
#
_symmetry.space_group_name_H-M   'P 1'
#
loop_
_entity.id
_entity.type
_entity.pdbx_description
1 polymer ?
#
loop_
_entity_poly.entity_id
_entity_poly.type
_entity_poly.pdbx_seq_one_letter_code
_entity_poly.pdbx_strand_id
1 'polypeptide(L)'
;MSIWTDQTPSKRCDWIDQLRGWAVIVMIEVHVVNVYLHAGLRPDWLNYLNGLVAPSFTMAAGYSLVISTFRTDGTLRPFWPDTARRLGFILLCAYALHAPGITAADWTVLNTAQKARELFKIDVLQCIVFSLLILQLLARLVRNPRVFTGLALGIAVFVPLVAPHMWAHGVADGLWLPIRGLFNGNTDRGVSALFPLFPWIAFPAFGAFLGGLYRHLRVEPVNGRARWSEPRFLAGLAVLGGLLLAWGASRQQTWLWGGQWLQENGTWMLHSQTGAFTYAELGAIANTTLPSVAARAGWILLGGALMGAIELVRPRWNGPNPVKAASAESLLLYMLHLNMIFSVLLAPAVIGLTGWGWGSLGWPGTLLMTALIIGLNLWAGVAWQRVRQTPERMRWLQQKAVAVLGVWFVVGGWWTFRHFLQSPELAKEPYRFLNAARTRKGLPPTPDGLTRDPEEFFREAERRRMQLSAGARAELSRQILARRESR
;
A
#
# COMPACT_ATOMS: atom_id res chain seq x y z
N MET A 1 12.47 31.47 -25.75
CA MET A 1 13.04 30.21 -26.31
C MET A 1 11.91 29.19 -26.35
N SER A 2 11.71 28.46 -27.46
CA SER A 2 10.64 27.45 -27.54
C SER A 2 10.93 26.32 -26.55
N ILE A 3 9.92 25.89 -25.77
CA ILE A 3 10.05 24.80 -24.79
C ILE A 3 10.51 23.50 -25.50
N TRP A 4 10.15 23.36 -26.78
CA TRP A 4 10.54 22.23 -27.62
C TRP A 4 12.02 22.18 -28.01
N THR A 5 12.72 23.31 -27.94
CA THR A 5 14.16 23.42 -28.27
C THR A 5 15.04 23.56 -27.04
N ASP A 6 14.47 23.53 -25.83
CA ASP A 6 15.25 23.53 -24.58
C ASP A 6 15.99 22.19 -24.39
N GLN A 7 17.29 22.24 -24.67
CA GLN A 7 18.23 21.14 -24.53
C GLN A 7 19.14 21.32 -23.29
N THR A 8 18.69 22.04 -22.27
CA THR A 8 19.42 22.09 -21.01
C THR A 8 19.41 20.72 -20.31
N PRO A 9 20.57 20.22 -19.86
CA PRO A 9 20.62 18.98 -19.08
C PRO A 9 19.78 19.08 -17.81
N SER A 10 18.94 18.08 -17.59
CA SER A 10 18.02 18.07 -16.46
C SER A 10 18.73 17.70 -15.16
N LYS A 11 18.42 18.43 -14.09
CA LYS A 11 18.83 18.11 -12.72
C LYS A 11 17.68 17.50 -11.89
N ARG A 12 16.44 17.61 -12.37
CA ARG A 12 15.22 17.21 -11.65
C ARG A 12 14.15 16.70 -12.63
N CYS A 13 13.46 15.64 -12.24
CA CYS A 13 12.42 15.02 -13.07
C CYS A 13 11.04 15.47 -12.60
N ASP A 14 10.54 16.57 -13.17
CA ASP A 14 9.29 17.17 -12.70
C ASP A 14 8.09 16.25 -12.91
N TRP A 15 8.02 15.50 -14.02
CA TRP A 15 6.90 14.60 -14.30
C TRP A 15 6.76 13.47 -13.28
N ILE A 16 7.88 12.93 -12.76
CA ILE A 16 7.87 11.91 -11.70
C ILE A 16 7.42 12.50 -10.38
N ASP A 17 7.87 13.72 -10.08
CA ASP A 17 7.42 14.41 -8.89
C ASP A 17 5.90 14.67 -8.94
N GLN A 18 5.37 15.05 -10.11
CA GLN A 18 3.94 15.20 -10.33
C GLN A 18 3.21 13.86 -10.20
N LEU A 19 3.67 12.82 -10.88
CA LEU A 19 3.08 11.48 -10.81
C LEU A 19 2.95 11.01 -9.35
N ARG A 20 4.03 11.14 -8.57
CA ARG A 20 4.04 10.77 -7.15
C ARG A 20 3.10 11.66 -6.33
N GLY A 21 3.08 12.97 -6.57
CA GLY A 21 2.20 13.90 -5.86
C GLY A 21 0.71 13.60 -6.09
N TRP A 22 0.31 13.37 -7.32
CA TRP A 22 -1.05 12.98 -7.69
C TRP A 22 -1.42 11.59 -7.18
N ALA A 23 -0.49 10.63 -7.25
CA ALA A 23 -0.72 9.29 -6.69
C ALA A 23 -1.00 9.36 -5.18
N VAL A 24 -0.38 10.26 -4.41
CA VAL A 24 -0.70 10.47 -2.98
C VAL A 24 -2.13 10.96 -2.80
N ILE A 25 -2.59 11.89 -3.63
CA ILE A 25 -3.94 12.45 -3.52
C ILE A 25 -4.98 11.37 -3.80
N VAL A 26 -4.81 10.61 -4.89
CA VAL A 26 -5.70 9.49 -5.23
C VAL A 26 -5.63 8.41 -4.16
N MET A 27 -4.44 8.08 -3.64
CA MET A 27 -4.28 7.11 -2.55
C MET A 27 -5.14 7.45 -1.32
N ILE A 28 -5.19 8.72 -0.94
CA ILE A 28 -6.04 9.17 0.17
C ILE A 28 -7.51 8.90 -0.16
N GLU A 29 -7.96 9.28 -1.36
CA GLU A 29 -9.31 9.01 -1.84
C GLU A 29 -9.65 7.51 -1.78
N VAL A 30 -8.77 6.63 -2.26
CA VAL A 30 -8.98 5.18 -2.23
C VAL A 30 -9.29 4.68 -0.82
N HIS A 31 -8.53 5.12 0.19
CA HIS A 31 -8.75 4.67 1.57
C HIS A 31 -10.05 5.23 2.15
N VAL A 32 -10.42 6.47 1.83
CA VAL A 32 -11.68 7.06 2.28
C VAL A 32 -12.86 6.35 1.63
N VAL A 33 -12.81 6.12 0.31
CA VAL A 33 -13.87 5.41 -0.42
C VAL A 33 -14.00 3.97 0.06
N ASN A 34 -12.90 3.26 0.26
CA ASN A 34 -12.93 1.88 0.74
C ASN A 34 -13.47 1.74 2.16
N VAL A 35 -13.37 2.78 2.99
CA VAL A 35 -13.91 2.78 4.35
C VAL A 35 -15.37 3.21 4.37
N TYR A 36 -15.72 4.33 3.73
CA TYR A 36 -17.02 4.97 3.95
C TYR A 36 -18.06 4.71 2.86
N LEU A 37 -17.66 4.29 1.66
CA LEU A 37 -18.59 3.91 0.60
C LEU A 37 -18.82 2.40 0.62
N HIS A 38 -20.10 2.00 0.66
CA HIS A 38 -20.47 0.59 0.65
C HIS A 38 -19.93 -0.14 -0.59
N ALA A 39 -19.44 -1.37 -0.42
CA ALA A 39 -18.75 -2.11 -1.48
C ALA A 39 -19.58 -2.23 -2.77
N GLY A 40 -20.88 -2.49 -2.64
CA GLY A 40 -21.82 -2.62 -3.77
C GLY A 40 -22.14 -1.31 -4.52
N LEU A 41 -21.70 -0.15 -4.02
CA LEU A 41 -21.87 1.15 -4.69
C LEU A 41 -20.62 1.59 -5.46
N ARG A 42 -19.51 0.84 -5.36
CA ARG A 42 -18.24 1.19 -6.02
C ARG A 42 -18.20 0.64 -7.45
N PRO A 43 -18.15 1.49 -8.48
CA PRO A 43 -18.10 1.03 -9.86
C PRO A 43 -16.71 0.46 -10.19
N ASP A 44 -16.66 -0.49 -11.13
CA ASP A 44 -15.43 -1.20 -11.49
C ASP A 44 -14.34 -0.27 -12.04
N TRP A 45 -14.71 0.79 -12.77
CA TRP A 45 -13.75 1.76 -13.28
C TRP A 45 -13.02 2.49 -12.15
N LEU A 46 -13.70 2.75 -11.02
CA LEU A 46 -13.11 3.40 -9.87
C LEU A 46 -12.17 2.43 -9.14
N ASN A 47 -12.59 1.18 -8.96
CA ASN A 47 -11.72 0.14 -8.40
C ASN A 47 -10.46 -0.06 -9.25
N TYR A 48 -10.59 0.00 -10.58
CA TYR A 48 -9.46 -0.10 -11.50
C TYR A 48 -8.52 1.11 -11.37
N LEU A 49 -9.06 2.33 -11.36
CA LEU A 49 -8.29 3.56 -11.16
C LEU A 49 -7.53 3.53 -9.81
N ASN A 50 -8.22 3.11 -8.76
CA ASN A 50 -7.67 2.98 -7.41
C ASN A 50 -6.54 1.95 -7.36
N GLY A 51 -6.64 0.89 -8.18
CA GLY A 51 -5.58 -0.11 -8.37
C GLY A 51 -4.32 0.40 -9.07
N LEU A 52 -4.32 1.59 -9.69
CA LEU A 52 -3.13 2.18 -10.33
C LEU A 52 -2.22 2.94 -9.35
N VAL A 53 -2.70 3.26 -8.15
CA VAL A 53 -1.98 4.06 -7.16
C VAL A 53 -0.66 3.40 -6.75
N ALA A 54 -0.71 2.15 -6.29
CA ALA A 54 0.47 1.41 -5.84
C ALA A 54 1.51 1.18 -6.97
N PRO A 55 1.09 0.74 -8.18
CA PRO A 55 1.95 0.75 -9.37
C PRO A 55 2.61 2.09 -9.68
N SER A 56 1.90 3.19 -9.51
CA SER A 56 2.45 4.54 -9.78
C SER A 56 3.60 4.86 -8.82
N PHE A 57 3.43 4.58 -7.52
CA PHE A 57 4.49 4.78 -6.53
C PHE A 57 5.70 3.90 -6.74
N THR A 58 5.47 2.61 -7.01
CA THR A 58 6.55 1.64 -7.21
C THR A 58 7.35 1.97 -8.48
N MET A 59 6.68 2.34 -9.58
CA MET A 59 7.33 2.80 -10.80
C MET A 59 8.12 4.10 -10.57
N ALA A 60 7.55 5.09 -9.88
CA ALA A 60 8.25 6.33 -9.54
C ALA A 60 9.48 6.08 -8.64
N ALA A 61 9.39 5.11 -7.72
CA ALA A 61 10.50 4.71 -6.86
C ALA A 61 11.64 4.05 -7.66
N GLY A 62 11.32 3.14 -8.58
CA GLY A 62 12.28 2.51 -9.48
C GLY A 62 12.98 3.50 -10.41
N TYR A 63 12.23 4.46 -10.95
CA TYR A 63 12.79 5.55 -11.74
C TYR A 63 13.79 6.40 -10.94
N SER A 64 13.38 6.82 -9.74
CA SER A 64 14.22 7.62 -8.84
C SER A 64 15.47 6.87 -8.39
N LEU A 65 15.42 5.53 -8.36
CA LEU A 65 16.54 4.69 -8.01
C LEU A 65 17.72 4.89 -8.96
N VAL A 66 17.49 4.92 -10.27
CA VAL A 66 18.57 4.99 -11.26
C VAL A 66 19.33 6.30 -11.14
N ILE A 67 18.59 7.39 -11.00
CA ILE A 67 19.15 8.75 -10.88
C ILE A 67 19.92 8.92 -9.57
N SER A 68 19.48 8.26 -8.50
CA SER A 68 20.17 8.30 -7.20
C SER A 68 21.33 7.31 -7.10
N THR A 69 21.34 6.25 -7.90
CA THR A 69 22.36 5.19 -7.84
C THR A 69 23.54 5.45 -8.76
N PHE A 70 23.28 5.89 -9.99
CA PHE A 70 24.33 6.16 -10.97
C PHE A 70 24.63 7.66 -11.02
N ARG A 71 25.90 8.00 -10.96
CA ARG A 71 26.38 9.36 -11.24
C ARG A 71 26.32 9.66 -12.73
N THR A 72 26.56 10.91 -13.12
CA THR A 72 26.62 11.33 -14.53
C THR A 72 27.73 10.61 -15.29
N ASP A 73 28.85 10.32 -14.63
CA ASP A 73 29.99 9.54 -15.16
C ASP A 73 29.73 8.03 -15.26
N GLY A 74 28.59 7.54 -14.75
CA GLY A 74 28.21 6.12 -14.75
C GLY A 74 28.73 5.33 -13.56
N THR A 75 29.51 5.94 -12.66
CA THR A 75 29.95 5.31 -11.41
C THR A 75 28.80 5.18 -10.42
N LEU A 76 28.92 4.20 -9.52
CA LEU A 76 27.93 3.92 -8.48
C LEU A 76 28.12 4.84 -7.28
N ARG A 77 27.01 5.36 -6.75
CA ARG A 77 26.99 6.01 -5.44
C ARG A 77 27.04 4.95 -4.31
N PRO A 78 27.63 5.28 -3.16
CA PRO A 78 27.70 4.36 -2.03
C PRO A 78 26.30 3.97 -1.54
N PHE A 79 26.14 2.70 -1.16
CA PHE A 79 24.89 2.20 -0.58
C PHE A 79 24.71 2.70 0.85
N TRP A 80 25.78 2.59 1.63
CA TRP A 80 25.84 2.96 3.02
C TRP A 80 26.46 4.36 3.18
N PRO A 81 25.93 5.22 4.08
CA PRO A 81 24.80 4.98 4.99
C PRO A 81 23.44 5.42 4.45
N ASP A 82 23.39 6.30 3.45
CA ASP A 82 22.16 7.06 3.18
C ASP A 82 21.04 6.24 2.53
N THR A 83 21.37 5.43 1.52
CA THR A 83 20.37 4.59 0.83
C THR A 83 19.84 3.53 1.78
N ALA A 84 20.74 2.86 2.50
CA ALA A 84 20.39 1.82 3.44
C ALA A 84 19.57 2.35 4.62
N ARG A 85 19.94 3.49 5.21
CA ARG A 85 19.17 4.13 6.29
C ARG A 85 17.77 4.51 5.82
N ARG A 86 17.64 5.05 4.61
CA ARG A 86 16.34 5.39 4.02
C ARG A 86 15.47 4.14 3.78
N LEU A 87 16.00 3.09 3.17
CA LEU A 87 15.25 1.86 2.91
C LEU A 87 14.90 1.13 4.21
N GLY A 88 15.83 1.09 5.17
CA GLY A 88 15.58 0.55 6.51
C GLY A 88 14.49 1.32 7.26
N PHE A 89 14.47 2.64 7.15
CA PHE A 89 13.41 3.46 7.74
C PHE A 89 12.04 3.18 7.10
N ILE A 90 11.97 3.08 5.76
CA ILE A 90 10.73 2.74 5.06
C ILE A 90 10.25 1.33 5.48
N LEU A 91 11.16 0.36 5.58
CA LEU A 91 10.85 -1.00 6.01
C LEU A 91 10.34 -1.04 7.45
N LEU A 92 10.97 -0.27 8.34
CA LEU A 92 10.51 -0.11 9.71
C LEU A 92 9.10 0.47 9.76
N CYS A 93 8.81 1.52 9.00
CA CYS A 93 7.47 2.09 8.88
C CYS A 93 6.46 1.07 8.33
N ALA A 94 6.86 0.26 7.33
CA ALA A 94 6.01 -0.76 6.72
C ALA A 94 5.52 -1.79 7.74
N TYR A 95 6.43 -2.32 8.56
CA TYR A 95 6.06 -3.25 9.63
C TYR A 95 5.37 -2.57 10.81
N ALA A 96 5.77 -1.35 11.16
CA ALA A 96 5.14 -0.60 12.25
C ALA A 96 3.66 -0.29 11.98
N LEU A 97 3.26 -0.12 10.71
CA LEU A 97 1.85 0.08 10.34
C LEU A 97 0.98 -1.16 10.52
N HIS A 98 1.58 -2.34 10.52
CA HIS A 98 0.89 -3.60 10.83
C HIS A 98 1.18 -4.10 12.25
N ALA A 99 1.75 -3.25 13.11
CA ALA A 99 1.95 -3.60 14.51
C ALA A 99 0.60 -3.98 15.17
N PRO A 100 0.59 -4.94 16.11
CA PRO A 100 -0.59 -5.31 16.89
C PRO A 100 -1.29 -4.10 17.55
N GLY A 101 -0.51 -3.06 17.84
CA GLY A 101 -0.94 -1.75 18.30
C GLY A 101 0.25 -0.85 18.63
N ILE A 102 -0.06 0.33 19.14
CA ILE A 102 0.92 1.37 19.52
C ILE A 102 1.23 1.36 21.02
N THR A 103 0.77 0.36 21.77
CA THR A 103 0.95 0.27 23.22
C THR A 103 1.65 -1.03 23.63
N ALA A 104 2.42 -1.01 24.72
CA ALA A 104 3.11 -2.18 25.27
C ALA A 104 2.12 -3.29 25.66
N ALA A 105 0.90 -2.91 26.08
CA ALA A 105 -0.17 -3.86 26.35
C ALA A 105 -0.60 -4.61 25.08
N ASP A 106 -0.68 -3.95 23.92
CA ASP A 106 -1.02 -4.57 22.62
C ASP A 106 0.03 -5.57 22.15
N TRP A 107 1.31 -5.33 22.48
CA TRP A 107 2.41 -6.24 22.14
C TRP A 107 2.51 -7.45 23.08
N THR A 108 1.97 -7.35 24.29
CA THR A 108 2.12 -8.37 25.35
C THR A 108 0.81 -9.10 25.64
N VAL A 109 -0.09 -8.47 26.40
CA VAL A 109 -1.28 -9.10 26.98
C VAL A 109 -2.52 -8.99 26.08
N LEU A 110 -2.64 -7.92 25.30
CA LEU A 110 -3.71 -7.70 24.32
C LEU A 110 -3.35 -8.18 22.90
N ASN A 111 -2.27 -8.95 22.77
CA ASN A 111 -1.86 -9.54 21.51
C ASN A 111 -2.63 -10.82 21.21
N THR A 112 -3.08 -11.00 19.97
CA THR A 112 -3.71 -12.23 19.47
C THR A 112 -2.84 -12.89 18.42
N ALA A 113 -3.04 -14.20 18.18
CA ALA A 113 -2.31 -14.90 17.12
C ALA A 113 -2.54 -14.24 15.75
N GLN A 114 -3.75 -13.73 15.49
CA GLN A 114 -4.05 -12.99 14.26
C GLN A 114 -3.26 -11.67 14.19
N LYS A 115 -3.30 -10.83 15.23
CA LYS A 115 -2.54 -9.57 15.28
C LYS A 115 -1.04 -9.78 15.08
N ALA A 116 -0.49 -10.84 15.67
CA ALA A 116 0.91 -11.21 15.47
C ALA A 116 1.22 -11.66 14.04
N ARG A 117 0.28 -12.32 13.34
CA ARG A 117 0.42 -12.69 11.93
C ARG A 117 0.30 -11.48 10.99
N GLU A 118 -0.62 -10.56 11.29
CA GLU A 118 -0.78 -9.30 10.53
C GLU A 118 0.50 -8.47 10.50
N LEU A 119 1.31 -8.49 11.57
CA LEU A 119 2.63 -7.85 11.59
C LEU A 119 3.51 -8.29 10.42
N PHE A 120 3.39 -9.53 9.96
CA PHE A 120 4.19 -10.07 8.87
C PHE A 120 3.51 -9.98 7.50
N LYS A 121 2.38 -9.27 7.41
CA LYS A 121 1.68 -9.00 6.16
C LYS A 121 2.58 -8.19 5.22
N ILE A 122 2.58 -8.58 3.95
CA ILE A 122 3.28 -7.87 2.88
C ILE A 122 2.30 -6.94 2.17
N ASP A 123 2.65 -5.66 2.15
CA ASP A 123 1.93 -4.59 1.48
C ASP A 123 2.88 -3.80 0.56
N VAL A 124 2.39 -2.71 -0.02
CA VAL A 124 3.08 -1.91 -1.04
C VAL A 124 4.43 -1.37 -0.55
N LEU A 125 4.56 -1.00 0.74
CA LEU A 125 5.82 -0.47 1.26
C LEU A 125 6.93 -1.52 1.30
N GLN A 126 6.61 -2.75 1.75
CA GLN A 126 7.53 -3.88 1.74
C GLN A 126 7.91 -4.21 0.29
N CYS A 127 6.91 -4.27 -0.60
CA CYS A 127 7.14 -4.48 -2.03
C CYS A 127 8.10 -3.45 -2.63
N ILE A 128 7.92 -2.16 -2.33
CA ILE A 128 8.85 -1.09 -2.74
C ILE A 128 10.25 -1.38 -2.21
N VAL A 129 10.42 -1.62 -0.91
CA VAL A 129 11.75 -1.82 -0.31
C VAL A 129 12.46 -3.02 -0.92
N PHE A 130 11.82 -4.19 -0.97
CA PHE A 130 12.42 -5.41 -1.51
C PHE A 130 12.74 -5.27 -3.00
N SER A 131 11.85 -4.67 -3.79
CA SER A 131 12.10 -4.39 -5.21
C SER A 131 13.31 -3.48 -5.40
N LEU A 132 13.42 -2.40 -4.62
CA LEU A 132 14.55 -1.48 -4.70
C LEU A 132 15.86 -2.15 -4.22
N LEU A 133 15.82 -3.01 -3.21
CA LEU A 133 16.99 -3.77 -2.75
C LEU A 133 17.47 -4.74 -3.85
N ILE A 134 16.57 -5.47 -4.50
CA ILE A 134 16.88 -6.36 -5.62
C ILE A 134 17.51 -5.56 -6.78
N LEU A 135 16.91 -4.43 -7.17
CA LEU A 135 17.45 -3.58 -8.23
C LEU A 135 18.78 -2.92 -7.84
N GLN A 136 18.98 -2.54 -6.56
CA GLN A 136 20.25 -2.01 -6.06
C GLN A 136 21.36 -3.05 -6.05
N LEU A 137 21.03 -4.30 -5.72
CA LEU A 137 21.95 -5.42 -5.81
C LEU A 137 22.33 -5.63 -7.28
N LEU A 138 21.35 -5.70 -8.18
CA LEU A 138 21.58 -5.83 -9.62
C LEU A 138 22.48 -4.71 -10.17
N ALA A 139 22.20 -3.45 -9.83
CA ALA A 139 23.02 -2.31 -10.23
C ALA A 139 24.49 -2.45 -9.77
N ARG A 140 24.72 -3.02 -8.58
CA ARG A 140 26.06 -3.24 -8.02
C ARG A 140 26.79 -4.43 -8.60
N LEU A 141 26.07 -5.47 -8.99
CA LEU A 141 26.64 -6.64 -9.67
C LEU A 141 27.06 -6.26 -11.10
N VAL A 142 26.19 -5.55 -11.81
CA VAL A 142 26.39 -5.21 -13.23
C VAL A 142 27.35 -4.02 -13.40
N ARG A 143 27.28 -3.02 -12.51
CA ARG A 143 28.06 -1.76 -12.49
C ARG A 143 27.97 -0.89 -13.74
N ASN A 144 27.42 -1.39 -14.84
CA ASN A 144 27.20 -0.67 -16.08
C ASN A 144 25.74 -0.19 -16.17
N PRO A 145 25.48 1.13 -16.25
CA PRO A 145 24.13 1.68 -16.27
C PRO A 145 23.32 1.26 -17.50
N ARG A 146 23.95 1.05 -18.66
CA ARG A 146 23.24 0.64 -19.88
C ARG A 146 22.76 -0.80 -19.78
N VAL A 147 23.66 -1.70 -19.35
CA VAL A 147 23.32 -3.12 -19.14
C VAL A 147 22.27 -3.24 -18.04
N PHE A 148 22.41 -2.49 -16.94
CA PHE A 148 21.39 -2.43 -15.89
C PHE A 148 20.03 -1.99 -16.42
N THR A 149 19.98 -0.97 -17.28
CA THR A 149 18.72 -0.48 -17.90
C THR A 149 18.06 -1.57 -18.75
N GLY A 150 18.83 -2.31 -19.54
CA GLY A 150 18.33 -3.45 -20.32
C GLY A 150 17.84 -4.61 -19.46
N LEU A 151 18.57 -4.94 -18.39
CA LEU A 151 18.16 -5.99 -17.44
C LEU A 151 16.91 -5.60 -16.65
N ALA A 152 16.75 -4.32 -16.29
CA ALA A 152 15.55 -3.82 -15.65
C ALA A 152 14.32 -3.97 -16.55
N LEU A 153 14.46 -3.73 -17.86
CA LEU A 153 13.41 -4.03 -18.84
C LEU A 153 13.14 -5.54 -18.93
N GLY A 154 14.20 -6.35 -18.94
CA GLY A 154 14.09 -7.81 -18.90
C GLY A 154 13.26 -8.30 -17.70
N ILE A 155 13.52 -7.79 -16.50
CA ILE A 155 12.73 -8.10 -15.29
C ILE A 155 11.27 -7.63 -15.43
N ALA A 156 11.06 -6.41 -15.96
CA ALA A 156 9.73 -5.85 -16.13
C ALA A 156 8.83 -6.68 -17.06
N VAL A 157 9.42 -7.38 -18.04
CA VAL A 157 8.69 -8.27 -18.95
C VAL A 157 8.63 -9.70 -18.43
N PHE A 158 9.75 -10.23 -17.91
CA PHE A 158 9.86 -11.62 -17.47
C PHE A 158 8.98 -11.92 -16.25
N VAL A 159 8.93 -11.02 -15.26
CA VAL A 159 8.20 -11.30 -14.02
C VAL A 159 6.69 -11.46 -14.27
N PRO A 160 5.99 -10.59 -15.01
CA PRO A 160 4.57 -10.79 -15.31
C PRO A 160 4.26 -12.01 -16.20
N LEU A 161 5.26 -12.55 -16.92
CA LEU A 161 5.10 -13.82 -17.66
C LEU A 161 5.06 -15.02 -16.72
N VAL A 162 5.91 -15.01 -15.69
CA VAL A 162 6.01 -16.10 -14.70
C VAL A 162 4.99 -15.94 -13.57
N ALA A 163 4.57 -14.71 -13.26
CA ALA A 163 3.71 -14.40 -12.12
C ALA A 163 2.42 -15.26 -12.04
N PRO A 164 1.66 -15.52 -13.13
CA PRO A 164 0.47 -16.37 -13.06
C PRO A 164 0.75 -17.76 -12.46
N HIS A 165 1.92 -18.34 -12.75
CA HIS A 165 2.34 -19.64 -12.25
C HIS A 165 2.72 -19.58 -10.76
N MET A 166 3.23 -18.45 -10.28
CA MET A 166 3.58 -18.26 -8.86
C MET A 166 2.37 -18.13 -7.95
N TRP A 167 1.20 -17.84 -8.53
CA TRP A 167 -0.08 -17.72 -7.84
C TRP A 167 -0.91 -19.01 -7.84
N ALA A 168 -0.44 -20.06 -8.52
CA ALA A 168 -1.06 -21.39 -8.45
C ALA A 168 -1.04 -21.92 -7.00
N HIS A 169 -2.07 -22.67 -6.63
CA HIS A 169 -2.11 -23.33 -5.32
C HIS A 169 -0.93 -24.31 -5.16
N GLY A 170 -0.37 -24.45 -3.95
CA GLY A 170 0.84 -25.26 -3.71
C GLY A 170 2.15 -24.47 -3.76
N VAL A 171 2.20 -23.35 -4.47
CA VAL A 171 3.44 -22.59 -4.63
C VAL A 171 3.75 -21.78 -3.37
N ALA A 172 4.97 -21.96 -2.85
CA ALA A 172 5.45 -21.36 -1.60
C ALA A 172 4.68 -21.79 -0.34
N ASP A 173 3.87 -22.85 -0.43
CA ASP A 173 3.22 -23.47 0.73
C ASP A 173 4.27 -24.01 1.70
N GLY A 174 4.05 -23.80 3.00
CA GLY A 174 4.98 -24.20 4.06
C GLY A 174 6.12 -23.22 4.35
N LEU A 175 6.37 -22.22 3.50
CA LEU A 175 7.34 -21.17 3.80
C LEU A 175 6.90 -20.30 4.99
N TRP A 176 7.88 -19.62 5.61
CA TRP A 176 7.61 -18.63 6.64
C TRP A 176 6.78 -17.48 6.06
N LEU A 177 5.80 -17.00 6.83
CA LEU A 177 4.76 -16.07 6.37
C LEU A 177 5.28 -14.83 5.61
N PRO A 178 6.33 -14.11 6.08
CA PRO A 178 6.86 -12.96 5.36
C PRO A 178 7.44 -13.32 4.00
N ILE A 179 8.11 -14.48 3.90
CA ILE A 179 8.75 -14.95 2.67
C ILE A 179 7.68 -15.35 1.68
N ARG A 180 6.68 -16.13 2.12
CA ARG A 180 5.55 -16.54 1.29
C ARG A 180 4.82 -15.32 0.70
N GLY A 181 4.55 -14.30 1.53
CA GLY A 181 3.86 -13.08 1.09
C GLY A 181 4.62 -12.27 0.04
N LEU A 182 5.91 -12.55 -0.21
CA LEU A 182 6.65 -11.98 -1.33
C LEU A 182 6.39 -12.72 -2.65
N PHE A 183 5.96 -13.98 -2.63
CA PHE A 183 5.73 -14.76 -3.85
C PHE A 183 4.32 -14.53 -4.43
N ASN A 184 3.28 -14.69 -3.61
CA ASN A 184 1.88 -14.56 -4.04
C ASN A 184 0.99 -13.94 -2.95
N GLY A 185 -0.21 -13.54 -3.37
CA GLY A 185 -1.22 -12.92 -2.50
C GLY A 185 -2.29 -13.87 -2.00
N ASN A 186 -2.12 -15.19 -2.18
CA ASN A 186 -3.08 -16.19 -1.73
C ASN A 186 -3.19 -16.15 -0.20
N THR A 187 -4.42 -16.27 0.31
CA THR A 187 -4.68 -16.23 1.75
C THR A 187 -4.03 -17.42 2.45
N ASP A 188 -3.17 -17.15 3.43
CA ASP A 188 -2.51 -18.17 4.24
C ASP A 188 -2.55 -17.78 5.72
N ARG A 189 -2.93 -18.73 6.58
CA ARG A 189 -3.06 -18.54 8.04
C ARG A 189 -3.85 -17.27 8.41
N GLY A 190 -4.84 -16.90 7.60
CA GLY A 190 -5.68 -15.71 7.81
C GLY A 190 -5.05 -14.39 7.38
N VAL A 191 -3.93 -14.38 6.65
CA VAL A 191 -3.29 -13.18 6.10
C VAL A 191 -3.13 -13.31 4.60
N SER A 192 -3.38 -12.24 3.86
CA SER A 192 -3.19 -12.16 2.41
C SER A 192 -2.26 -10.99 2.06
N ALA A 193 -1.28 -11.23 1.19
CA ALA A 193 -0.42 -10.17 0.68
C ALA A 193 -1.11 -9.45 -0.49
N LEU A 194 -1.40 -8.16 -0.33
CA LEU A 194 -2.06 -7.39 -1.39
C LEU A 194 -1.09 -7.06 -2.53
N PHE A 195 0.18 -6.85 -2.19
CA PHE A 195 1.24 -6.49 -3.12
C PHE A 195 2.48 -7.39 -2.94
N PRO A 196 2.43 -8.68 -3.35
CA PRO A 196 3.62 -9.53 -3.42
C PRO A 196 4.66 -8.99 -4.44
N LEU A 197 5.84 -9.61 -4.57
CA LEU A 197 6.79 -9.24 -5.62
C LEU A 197 6.32 -9.67 -7.01
N PHE A 198 5.60 -10.77 -7.14
CA PHE A 198 5.08 -11.25 -8.43
C PHE A 198 3.59 -10.87 -8.55
N PRO A 199 3.19 -9.99 -9.48
CA PRO A 199 3.97 -9.37 -10.55
C PRO A 199 4.60 -8.02 -10.18
N TRP A 200 4.32 -7.46 -9.00
CA TRP A 200 4.43 -6.03 -8.76
C TRP A 200 5.85 -5.44 -8.85
N ILE A 201 6.92 -6.24 -8.74
CA ILE A 201 8.32 -5.83 -9.02
C ILE A 201 8.52 -5.38 -10.48
N ALA A 202 7.61 -5.74 -11.39
CA ALA A 202 7.64 -5.29 -12.77
C ALA A 202 7.52 -3.77 -12.89
N PHE A 203 6.72 -3.11 -12.04
CA PHE A 203 6.55 -1.65 -12.05
C PHE A 203 7.81 -0.89 -11.63
N PRO A 204 8.49 -1.18 -10.50
CA PRO A 204 9.76 -0.54 -10.18
C PRO A 204 10.87 -0.93 -11.17
N ALA A 205 10.88 -2.14 -11.72
CA ALA A 205 11.83 -2.52 -12.77
C ALA A 205 11.61 -1.70 -14.07
N PHE A 206 10.35 -1.54 -14.50
CA PHE A 206 9.99 -0.70 -15.64
C PHE A 206 10.29 0.78 -15.37
N GLY A 207 10.02 1.25 -14.15
CA GLY A 207 10.43 2.56 -13.68
C GLY A 207 11.94 2.77 -13.78
N ALA A 208 12.73 1.78 -13.38
CA ALA A 208 14.18 1.83 -13.50
C ALA A 208 14.64 1.85 -14.97
N PHE A 209 14.00 1.08 -15.85
CA PHE A 209 14.23 1.19 -17.29
C PHE A 209 13.99 2.62 -17.81
N LEU A 210 12.85 3.23 -17.46
CA LEU A 210 12.54 4.61 -17.84
C LEU A 210 13.53 5.63 -17.23
N GLY A 211 13.99 5.39 -16.01
CA GLY A 211 15.02 6.21 -15.35
C GLY A 211 16.36 6.15 -16.08
N GLY A 212 16.74 4.96 -16.57
CA GLY A 212 17.93 4.78 -17.42
C GLY A 212 17.80 5.49 -18.76
N LEU A 213 16.62 5.41 -19.40
CA LEU A 213 16.34 6.12 -20.64
C LEU A 213 16.38 7.64 -20.45
N TYR A 214 15.74 8.16 -19.39
CA TYR A 214 15.78 9.59 -19.09
C TYR A 214 17.20 10.06 -18.79
N ARG A 215 17.98 9.28 -18.03
CA ARG A 215 19.38 9.58 -17.77
C ARG A 215 20.16 9.75 -19.08
N HIS A 216 19.99 8.82 -20.01
CA HIS A 216 20.67 8.84 -21.29
C HIS A 216 20.24 10.01 -22.22
N LEU A 217 18.95 10.36 -22.20
CA LEU A 217 18.39 11.37 -23.10
C LEU A 217 18.50 12.81 -22.58
N ARG A 218 18.40 12.99 -21.25
CA ARG A 218 18.22 14.30 -20.61
C ARG A 218 19.28 14.66 -19.57
N VAL A 219 19.90 13.68 -18.92
CA VAL A 219 20.85 13.94 -17.82
C VAL A 219 22.30 13.89 -18.28
N GLU A 220 22.65 12.95 -19.16
CA GLU A 220 23.99 12.84 -19.75
C GLU A 220 24.18 13.89 -20.86
N PRO A 221 25.01 14.94 -20.64
CA PRO A 221 25.24 15.94 -21.67
C PRO A 221 26.10 15.35 -22.78
N VAL A 222 25.71 15.62 -24.03
CA VAL A 222 26.54 15.42 -25.23
C VAL A 222 26.85 16.81 -25.78
N ASN A 223 28.12 17.18 -25.86
CA ASN A 223 28.55 18.53 -26.25
C ASN A 223 27.87 19.65 -25.43
N GLY A 224 27.69 19.43 -24.12
CA GLY A 224 27.05 20.39 -23.20
C GLY A 224 25.53 20.50 -23.30
N ARG A 225 24.86 19.67 -24.13
CA ARG A 225 23.40 19.69 -24.32
C ARG A 225 22.77 18.32 -24.05
N ALA A 226 21.52 18.34 -23.60
CA ALA A 226 20.66 17.17 -23.58
C ALA A 226 20.30 16.74 -25.02
N ARG A 227 20.10 15.44 -25.24
CA ARG A 227 19.73 14.92 -26.56
C ARG A 227 18.30 15.32 -26.92
N TRP A 228 17.40 15.24 -25.94
CA TRP A 228 15.98 15.53 -26.10
C TRP A 228 15.55 16.72 -25.25
N SER A 229 14.49 17.41 -25.66
CA SER A 229 13.78 18.40 -24.83
C SER A 229 12.76 17.70 -23.93
N GLU A 230 12.33 18.35 -22.85
CA GLU A 230 11.33 17.77 -21.92
C GLU A 230 10.02 17.42 -22.65
N PRO A 231 9.45 18.31 -23.51
CA PRO A 231 8.22 17.97 -24.24
C PRO A 231 8.38 16.76 -25.16
N ARG A 232 9.55 16.59 -25.81
CA ARG A 232 9.83 15.43 -26.66
C ARG A 232 9.87 14.14 -25.85
N PHE A 233 10.46 14.18 -24.65
CA PHE A 233 10.47 13.03 -23.75
C PHE A 233 9.04 12.68 -23.29
N LEU A 234 8.24 13.67 -22.90
CA LEU A 234 6.84 13.45 -22.48
C LEU A 234 5.96 12.93 -23.63
N ALA A 235 6.16 13.41 -24.85
CA ALA A 235 5.47 12.89 -26.02
C ALA A 235 5.85 11.42 -26.29
N GLY A 236 7.13 11.07 -26.19
CA GLY A 236 7.60 9.69 -26.29
C GLY A 236 7.00 8.79 -25.20
N LEU A 237 6.90 9.31 -23.96
CA LEU A 237 6.25 8.64 -22.84
C LEU A 237 4.76 8.38 -23.11
N ALA A 238 4.05 9.37 -23.65
CA ALA A 238 2.63 9.25 -24.00
C ALA A 238 2.41 8.23 -25.13
N VAL A 239 3.25 8.24 -26.17
CA VAL A 239 3.18 7.27 -27.28
C VAL A 239 3.42 5.86 -26.76
N LEU A 240 4.49 5.64 -25.98
CA LEU A 240 4.77 4.35 -25.35
C LEU A 240 3.61 3.91 -24.44
N GLY A 241 3.07 4.83 -23.65
CA GLY A 241 1.92 4.58 -22.79
C GLY A 241 0.67 4.14 -23.56
N GLY A 242 0.36 4.83 -24.67
CA GLY A 242 -0.74 4.49 -25.55
C GLY A 242 -0.58 3.11 -26.20
N LEU A 243 0.63 2.78 -26.67
CA LEU A 243 0.93 1.47 -27.26
C LEU A 243 0.78 0.33 -26.23
N LEU A 244 1.34 0.51 -25.02
CA LEU A 244 1.22 -0.48 -23.94
C LEU A 244 -0.23 -0.66 -23.48
N LEU A 245 -0.99 0.43 -23.39
CA LEU A 245 -2.41 0.40 -23.04
C LEU A 245 -3.22 -0.34 -24.09
N ALA A 246 -3.07 0.03 -25.37
CA ALA A 246 -3.81 -0.59 -26.47
C ALA A 246 -3.50 -2.09 -26.59
N TRP A 247 -2.22 -2.47 -26.49
CA TRP A 247 -1.81 -3.87 -26.52
C TRP A 247 -2.31 -4.64 -25.28
N GLY A 248 -2.12 -4.09 -24.08
CA GLY A 248 -2.54 -4.72 -22.84
C GLY A 248 -4.05 -4.95 -22.79
N ALA A 249 -4.85 -3.92 -23.12
CA ALA A 249 -6.30 -3.99 -23.13
C ALA A 249 -6.83 -4.98 -24.18
N SER A 250 -6.24 -5.03 -25.38
CA SER A 250 -6.68 -5.95 -26.44
C SER A 250 -6.32 -7.42 -26.18
N ARG A 251 -5.24 -7.69 -25.42
CA ARG A 251 -4.76 -9.05 -25.14
C ARG A 251 -5.21 -9.62 -23.81
N GLN A 252 -5.64 -8.80 -22.86
CA GLN A 252 -5.94 -9.27 -21.49
C GLN A 252 -7.01 -10.37 -21.46
N GLN A 253 -8.12 -10.20 -22.18
CA GLN A 253 -9.22 -11.17 -22.20
C GLN A 253 -8.80 -12.49 -22.84
N THR A 254 -8.17 -12.43 -24.01
CA THR A 254 -7.70 -13.62 -24.74
C THR A 254 -6.58 -14.35 -24.01
N TRP A 255 -5.73 -13.63 -23.26
CA TRP A 255 -4.66 -14.23 -22.47
C TRP A 255 -5.20 -14.99 -21.26
N LEU A 256 -6.17 -14.42 -20.54
CA LEU A 256 -6.73 -15.02 -19.33
C LEU A 256 -7.73 -16.13 -19.63
N TRP A 257 -8.61 -15.91 -20.61
CA TRP A 257 -9.76 -16.79 -20.88
C TRP A 257 -9.62 -17.58 -22.19
N GLY A 258 -8.53 -17.40 -22.92
CA GLY A 258 -8.27 -18.15 -24.15
C GLY A 258 -7.77 -19.55 -23.83
N GLY A 259 -8.61 -20.55 -24.02
CA GLY A 259 -8.25 -21.94 -23.77
C GLY A 259 -9.43 -22.89 -23.92
N GLN A 260 -9.20 -24.15 -23.55
CA GLN A 260 -10.24 -25.18 -23.48
C GLN A 260 -10.46 -25.61 -22.04
N TRP A 261 -11.72 -25.67 -21.61
CA TRP A 261 -12.07 -26.22 -20.31
C TRP A 261 -12.01 -27.74 -20.38
N LEU A 262 -11.11 -28.32 -19.58
CA LEU A 262 -10.95 -29.77 -19.43
C LEU A 262 -11.16 -30.13 -17.96
N GLN A 263 -11.69 -31.33 -17.73
CA GLN A 263 -11.88 -31.84 -16.38
C GLN A 263 -10.71 -32.78 -16.05
N GLU A 264 -9.91 -32.42 -15.05
CA GLU A 264 -8.82 -33.28 -14.54
C GLU A 264 -9.02 -33.53 -13.05
N ASN A 265 -8.94 -34.80 -12.65
CA ASN A 265 -9.10 -35.24 -11.25
C ASN A 265 -10.40 -34.72 -10.59
N GLY A 266 -11.48 -34.59 -11.36
CA GLY A 266 -12.77 -34.09 -10.88
C GLY A 266 -12.91 -32.57 -10.83
N THR A 267 -11.87 -31.82 -11.17
CA THR A 267 -11.83 -30.34 -11.18
C THR A 267 -11.81 -29.79 -12.60
N TRP A 268 -12.63 -28.77 -12.87
CA TRP A 268 -12.61 -28.07 -14.14
C TRP A 268 -11.45 -27.06 -14.18
N MET A 269 -10.59 -27.19 -15.18
CA MET A 269 -9.45 -26.31 -15.41
C MET A 269 -9.46 -25.77 -16.83
N LEU A 270 -9.10 -24.51 -16.99
CA LEU A 270 -8.92 -23.89 -18.29
C LEU A 270 -7.48 -24.12 -18.72
N HIS A 271 -7.30 -24.91 -19.78
CA HIS A 271 -6.01 -25.13 -20.42
C HIS A 271 -5.77 -24.03 -21.45
N SER A 272 -4.88 -23.10 -21.12
CA SER A 272 -4.45 -22.02 -22.00
C SER A 272 -3.00 -22.23 -22.46
N GLN A 273 -2.51 -21.36 -23.34
CA GLN A 273 -1.10 -21.35 -23.75
C GLN A 273 -0.14 -21.10 -22.58
N THR A 274 -0.63 -20.57 -21.46
CA THR A 274 0.17 -20.20 -20.30
C THR A 274 0.00 -21.15 -19.12
N GLY A 275 -0.68 -22.28 -19.27
CA GLY A 275 -0.88 -23.27 -18.22
C GLY A 275 -2.33 -23.69 -18.04
N ALA A 276 -2.57 -24.54 -17.04
CA ALA A 276 -3.89 -24.98 -16.63
C ALA A 276 -4.25 -24.33 -15.30
N PHE A 277 -5.41 -23.66 -15.23
CA PHE A 277 -5.85 -22.93 -14.03
C PHE A 277 -7.31 -23.22 -13.72
N THR A 278 -7.63 -23.33 -12.44
CA THR A 278 -9.03 -23.40 -11.97
C THR A 278 -9.70 -22.03 -12.11
N TYR A 279 -11.05 -22.01 -12.10
CA TYR A 279 -11.80 -20.74 -12.15
C TYR A 279 -11.43 -19.77 -11.01
N ALA A 280 -11.20 -20.30 -9.81
CA ALA A 280 -10.79 -19.50 -8.65
C ALA A 280 -9.40 -18.88 -8.86
N GLU A 281 -8.45 -19.65 -9.38
CA GLU A 281 -7.10 -19.17 -9.70
C GLU A 281 -7.13 -18.12 -10.82
N LEU A 282 -7.96 -18.30 -11.86
CA LEU A 282 -8.13 -17.31 -12.93
C LEU A 282 -8.55 -15.93 -12.38
N GLY A 283 -9.43 -15.92 -11.38
CA GLY A 283 -9.80 -14.70 -10.65
C GLY A 283 -8.61 -14.07 -9.91
N ALA A 284 -7.80 -14.88 -9.23
CA ALA A 284 -6.62 -14.41 -8.49
C ALA A 284 -5.53 -13.87 -9.42
N ILE A 285 -5.31 -14.51 -10.57
CA ILE A 285 -4.23 -14.14 -11.51
C ILE A 285 -4.63 -13.05 -12.50
N ALA A 286 -5.89 -12.61 -12.55
CA ALA A 286 -6.40 -11.61 -13.51
C ALA A 286 -5.57 -10.31 -13.53
N ASN A 287 -4.98 -9.95 -12.39
CA ASN A 287 -4.15 -8.75 -12.22
C ASN A 287 -2.65 -9.01 -12.36
N THR A 288 -2.25 -10.26 -12.61
CA THR A 288 -0.85 -10.70 -12.59
C THR A 288 -0.23 -10.89 -13.96
N THR A 289 -1.06 -10.98 -15.01
CA THR A 289 -0.61 -11.28 -16.37
C THR A 289 0.12 -10.12 -17.02
N LEU A 290 0.99 -10.43 -17.99
CA LEU A 290 1.73 -9.43 -18.76
C LEU A 290 0.83 -8.37 -19.44
N PRO A 291 -0.29 -8.72 -20.11
CA PRO A 291 -1.19 -7.70 -20.66
C PRO A 291 -1.80 -6.79 -19.59
N SER A 292 -2.16 -7.35 -18.43
CA SER A 292 -2.73 -6.61 -17.29
C SER A 292 -1.71 -5.62 -16.71
N VAL A 293 -0.45 -6.03 -16.58
CA VAL A 293 0.65 -5.15 -16.15
C VAL A 293 0.95 -4.08 -17.21
N ALA A 294 0.98 -4.43 -18.49
CA ALA A 294 1.21 -3.50 -19.59
C ALA A 294 0.11 -2.43 -19.69
N ALA A 295 -1.16 -2.82 -19.54
CA ALA A 295 -2.28 -1.88 -19.54
C ALA A 295 -2.19 -0.86 -18.39
N ARG A 296 -1.83 -1.32 -17.18
CA ARG A 296 -1.60 -0.43 -16.03
C ARG A 296 -0.41 0.49 -16.27
N ALA A 297 0.72 -0.05 -16.73
CA ALA A 297 1.89 0.76 -17.08
C ALA A 297 1.50 1.85 -18.10
N GLY A 298 0.73 1.49 -19.13
CA GLY A 298 0.21 2.41 -20.14
C GLY A 298 -0.55 3.59 -19.54
N TRP A 299 -1.52 3.34 -18.65
CA TRP A 299 -2.24 4.39 -17.93
C TRP A 299 -1.35 5.29 -17.10
N ILE A 300 -0.37 4.71 -16.38
CA ILE A 300 0.54 5.47 -15.52
C ILE A 300 1.44 6.38 -16.38
N LEU A 301 1.90 5.89 -17.54
CA LEU A 301 2.69 6.69 -18.48
C LEU A 301 1.89 7.84 -19.09
N LEU A 302 0.66 7.58 -19.51
CA LEU A 302 -0.24 8.61 -20.04
C LEU A 302 -0.56 9.67 -18.98
N GLY A 303 -0.90 9.24 -17.76
CA GLY A 303 -1.13 10.14 -16.64
C GLY A 303 0.11 10.96 -16.27
N GLY A 304 1.28 10.31 -16.20
CA GLY A 304 2.56 10.98 -15.93
C GLY A 304 2.93 12.00 -17.01
N ALA A 305 2.74 11.64 -18.29
CA ALA A 305 2.98 12.54 -19.42
C ALA A 305 2.05 13.75 -19.40
N LEU A 306 0.75 13.52 -19.14
CA LEU A 306 -0.25 14.58 -19.03
C LEU A 306 0.08 15.54 -17.88
N MET A 307 0.38 15.02 -16.69
CA MET A 307 0.73 15.86 -15.53
C MET A 307 2.05 16.61 -15.73
N GLY A 308 3.03 16.00 -16.40
CA GLY A 308 4.26 16.68 -16.81
C GLY A 308 3.99 17.81 -17.81
N ALA A 309 3.11 17.58 -18.79
CA ALA A 309 2.73 18.59 -19.79
C ALA A 309 1.97 19.77 -19.14
N ILE A 310 1.07 19.48 -18.20
CA ILE A 310 0.37 20.51 -17.42
C ILE A 310 1.37 21.37 -16.65
N GLU A 311 2.36 20.77 -15.98
CA GLU A 311 3.37 21.52 -15.22
C GLU A 311 4.27 22.39 -16.11
N LEU A 312 4.52 21.99 -17.37
CA LEU A 312 5.26 22.80 -18.34
C LEU A 312 4.51 24.08 -18.75
N VAL A 313 3.18 24.01 -18.83
CA VAL A 313 2.33 25.14 -19.24
C VAL A 313 1.85 25.96 -18.04
N ARG A 314 1.85 25.36 -16.84
CA ARG A 314 1.36 25.98 -15.63
C ARG A 314 2.10 27.30 -15.33
N PRO A 315 1.37 28.41 -15.10
CA PRO A 315 1.97 29.64 -14.64
C PRO A 315 2.73 29.45 -13.32
N ARG A 316 3.98 29.89 -13.25
CA ARG A 316 4.78 29.84 -12.01
C ARG A 316 4.29 30.93 -11.06
N TRP A 317 3.38 30.58 -10.17
CA TRP A 317 2.93 31.47 -9.10
C TRP A 317 3.89 31.43 -7.91
N ASN A 318 4.08 32.58 -7.27
CA ASN A 318 4.81 32.71 -6.01
C ASN A 318 3.92 32.21 -4.87
N GLY A 319 3.91 30.90 -4.62
CA GLY A 319 3.12 30.29 -3.55
C GLY A 319 3.48 28.82 -3.30
N PRO A 320 3.04 28.25 -2.17
CA PRO A 320 3.22 26.83 -1.91
C PRO A 320 2.46 26.00 -2.96
N ASN A 321 3.12 25.01 -3.55
CA ASN A 321 2.49 24.07 -4.48
C ASN A 321 2.12 22.79 -3.69
N PRO A 322 0.83 22.54 -3.40
CA PRO A 322 0.42 21.40 -2.57
C PRO A 322 0.79 20.05 -3.20
N VAL A 323 0.75 19.93 -4.53
CA VAL A 323 1.13 18.69 -5.23
C VAL A 323 2.63 18.41 -5.09
N LYS A 324 3.45 19.46 -5.19
CA LYS A 324 4.90 19.35 -4.94
C LYS A 324 5.19 19.00 -3.48
N ALA A 325 4.42 19.54 -2.55
CA ALA A 325 4.51 19.21 -1.13
C ALA A 325 4.13 17.75 -0.87
N ALA A 326 2.99 17.31 -1.41
CA ALA A 326 2.51 15.93 -1.33
C ALA A 326 3.54 14.95 -1.91
N SER A 327 4.16 15.31 -3.03
CA SER A 327 5.23 14.50 -3.63
C SER A 327 6.43 14.35 -2.71
N ALA A 328 6.96 15.46 -2.19
CA ALA A 328 8.14 15.45 -1.34
C ALA A 328 7.91 14.77 0.01
N GLU A 329 6.70 14.89 0.56
CA GLU A 329 6.31 14.39 1.89
C GLU A 329 5.39 13.15 1.80
N SER A 330 5.43 12.42 0.68
CA SER A 330 4.52 11.29 0.40
C SER A 330 4.41 10.27 1.54
N LEU A 331 5.52 9.92 2.21
CA LEU A 331 5.49 9.00 3.35
C LEU A 331 4.79 9.59 4.59
N LEU A 332 4.96 10.89 4.85
CA LEU A 332 4.28 11.57 5.95
C LEU A 332 2.77 11.61 5.69
N LEU A 333 2.36 12.02 4.49
CA LEU A 333 0.95 12.03 4.11
C LEU A 333 0.37 10.62 4.16
N TYR A 334 1.13 9.61 3.73
CA TYR A 334 0.74 8.21 3.83
C TYR A 334 0.42 7.80 5.28
N MET A 335 1.33 8.07 6.21
CA MET A 335 1.09 7.74 7.62
C MET A 335 -0.04 8.56 8.23
N LEU A 336 -0.13 9.86 7.91
CA LEU A 336 -1.10 10.77 8.49
C LEU A 336 -2.54 10.38 8.15
N HIS A 337 -2.87 10.17 6.87
CA HIS A 337 -4.25 9.83 6.49
C HIS A 337 -4.67 8.46 7.00
N LEU A 338 -3.78 7.44 6.98
CA LEU A 338 -4.09 6.13 7.53
C LEU A 338 -4.39 6.19 9.03
N ASN A 339 -3.54 6.86 9.80
CA ASN A 339 -3.77 7.02 11.24
C ASN A 339 -5.04 7.83 11.52
N MET A 340 -5.32 8.86 10.71
CA MET A 340 -6.55 9.64 10.86
C MET A 340 -7.80 8.79 10.57
N ILE A 341 -7.82 8.02 9.48
CA ILE A 341 -8.96 7.19 9.12
C ILE A 341 -9.12 6.02 10.08
N PHE A 342 -8.09 5.19 10.23
CA PHE A 342 -8.19 3.90 10.93
C PHE A 342 -8.05 4.01 12.44
N SER A 343 -7.26 4.96 12.95
CA SER A 343 -7.01 5.08 14.40
C SER A 343 -7.89 6.15 15.06
N VAL A 344 -8.22 7.24 14.37
CA VAL A 344 -9.00 8.35 14.94
C VAL A 344 -10.48 8.26 14.54
N LEU A 345 -10.80 8.31 13.25
CA LEU A 345 -12.19 8.39 12.78
C LEU A 345 -12.96 7.08 12.98
N LEU A 346 -12.28 5.94 12.84
CA LEU A 346 -12.85 4.61 13.14
C LEU A 346 -12.72 4.20 14.61
N ALA A 347 -12.28 5.08 15.50
CA ALA A 347 -12.29 4.79 16.93
C ALA A 347 -13.74 4.52 17.40
N PRO A 348 -14.00 3.49 18.24
CA PRO A 348 -15.36 3.16 18.68
C PRO A 348 -16.12 4.34 19.30
N ALA A 349 -15.42 5.22 20.03
CA ALA A 349 -16.01 6.43 20.60
C ALA A 349 -16.46 7.43 19.53
N VAL A 350 -15.67 7.61 18.46
CA VAL A 350 -16.02 8.51 17.36
C VAL A 350 -17.17 7.93 16.55
N ILE A 351 -17.13 6.63 16.21
CA ILE A 351 -18.24 5.95 15.53
C ILE A 351 -19.54 6.06 16.35
N GLY A 352 -19.47 5.89 17.67
CA GLY A 352 -20.63 6.01 18.54
C GLY A 352 -21.26 7.41 18.57
N LEU A 353 -20.46 8.47 18.36
CA LEU A 353 -20.93 9.85 18.32
C LEU A 353 -21.40 10.29 16.93
N THR A 354 -20.69 9.89 15.88
CA THR A 354 -20.92 10.39 14.52
C THR A 354 -21.75 9.45 13.65
N GLY A 355 -21.81 8.17 13.99
CA GLY A 355 -22.34 7.12 13.12
C GLY A 355 -21.45 6.81 11.91
N TRP A 356 -20.24 7.37 11.83
CA TRP A 356 -19.33 7.22 10.69
C TRP A 356 -18.56 5.90 10.76
N GLY A 357 -19.27 4.80 10.55
CA GLY A 357 -18.71 3.47 10.44
C GLY A 357 -18.35 3.08 9.01
N TRP A 358 -18.05 1.79 8.85
CA TRP A 358 -17.80 1.19 7.55
C TRP A 358 -19.04 1.29 6.65
N GLY A 359 -18.88 1.84 5.44
CA GLY A 359 -19.94 1.94 4.43
C GLY A 359 -21.09 2.89 4.77
N SER A 360 -20.94 3.79 5.74
CA SER A 360 -22.07 4.53 6.34
C SER A 360 -22.45 5.84 5.64
N LEU A 361 -21.61 6.39 4.75
CA LEU A 361 -21.74 7.79 4.29
C LEU A 361 -22.42 7.97 2.92
N GLY A 362 -22.61 6.89 2.15
CA GLY A 362 -23.07 6.97 0.76
C GLY A 362 -22.14 7.85 -0.11
N TRP A 363 -22.56 8.20 -1.32
CA TRP A 363 -21.73 8.98 -2.25
C TRP A 363 -21.44 10.41 -1.77
N PRO A 364 -22.45 11.25 -1.44
CA PRO A 364 -22.19 12.65 -1.09
C PRO A 364 -21.32 12.78 0.16
N GLY A 365 -21.60 11.98 1.20
CA GLY A 365 -20.83 11.99 2.44
C GLY A 365 -19.40 11.50 2.23
N THR A 366 -19.19 10.47 1.42
CA THR A 366 -17.84 9.98 1.10
C THR A 366 -17.03 11.00 0.31
N LEU A 367 -17.63 11.70 -0.66
CA LEU A 367 -16.95 12.74 -1.43
C LEU A 367 -16.53 13.93 -0.55
N LEU A 368 -17.41 14.38 0.34
CA LEU A 368 -17.10 15.44 1.31
C LEU A 368 -15.98 15.02 2.27
N MET A 369 -16.07 13.81 2.82
CA MET A 369 -15.04 13.25 3.69
C MET A 369 -13.69 13.14 2.96
N THR A 370 -13.71 12.73 1.69
CA THR A 370 -12.53 12.64 0.84
C THR A 370 -11.88 14.00 0.65
N ALA A 371 -12.65 15.01 0.28
CA ALA A 371 -12.16 16.37 0.10
C ALA A 371 -11.57 16.94 1.40
N LEU A 372 -12.22 16.70 2.54
CA LEU A 372 -11.76 17.13 3.86
C LEU A 372 -10.41 16.49 4.22
N ILE A 373 -10.30 15.17 4.08
CA ILE A 373 -9.09 14.42 4.42
C ILE A 373 -7.94 14.80 3.48
N ILE A 374 -8.20 14.94 2.18
CA ILE A 374 -7.20 15.43 1.22
C ILE A 374 -6.74 16.84 1.60
N GLY A 375 -7.67 17.77 1.85
CA GLY A 375 -7.37 19.15 2.23
C GLY A 375 -6.47 19.23 3.47
N LEU A 376 -6.81 18.48 4.51
CA LEU A 376 -6.03 18.42 5.75
C LEU A 376 -4.63 17.82 5.53
N ASN A 377 -4.51 16.76 4.73
CA ASN A 377 -3.22 16.16 4.41
C ASN A 377 -2.34 17.08 3.57
N LEU A 378 -2.91 17.76 2.57
CA LEU A 378 -2.18 18.73 1.74
C LEU A 378 -1.72 19.93 2.56
N TRP A 379 -2.58 20.46 3.44
CA TRP A 379 -2.22 21.51 4.38
C TRP A 379 -1.07 21.06 5.30
N ALA A 380 -1.16 19.87 5.88
CA ALA A 380 -0.13 19.32 6.75
C ALA A 380 1.20 19.14 6.01
N GLY A 381 1.18 18.68 4.76
CA GLY A 381 2.36 18.58 3.91
C GLY A 381 3.05 19.94 3.68
N VAL A 382 2.27 20.98 3.34
CA VAL A 382 2.80 22.35 3.17
C VAL A 382 3.32 22.92 4.49
N ALA A 383 2.59 22.73 5.60
CA ALA A 383 3.01 23.19 6.92
C ALA A 383 4.31 22.52 7.36
N TRP A 384 4.44 21.21 7.14
CA TRP A 384 5.64 20.45 7.46
C TRP A 384 6.86 20.92 6.66
N GLN A 385 6.69 21.25 5.37
CA GLN A 385 7.77 21.84 4.58
C GLN A 385 8.29 23.16 5.16
N ARG A 386 7.40 24.01 5.70
CA ARG A 386 7.81 25.24 6.38
C ARG A 386 8.59 24.93 7.65
N VAL A 387 8.16 23.95 8.44
CA VAL A 387 8.88 23.50 9.65
C VAL A 387 10.28 22.98 9.31
N ARG A 388 10.43 22.24 8.20
CA ARG A 388 11.71 21.70 7.74
C ARG A 388 12.74 22.76 7.37
N GLN A 389 12.32 24.00 7.06
CA GLN A 389 13.23 25.11 6.83
C GLN A 389 13.96 25.55 8.11
N THR A 390 13.45 25.15 9.28
CA THR A 390 14.02 25.42 10.60
C THR A 390 14.41 24.10 11.30
N PRO A 391 15.65 23.60 11.12
CA PRO A 391 16.06 22.29 11.62
C PRO A 391 15.89 22.09 13.13
N GLU A 392 16.09 23.15 13.91
CA GLU A 392 15.93 23.13 15.38
C GLU A 392 14.48 22.86 15.79
N ARG A 393 13.53 23.60 15.21
CA ARG A 393 12.09 23.40 15.46
C ARG A 393 11.65 22.01 15.03
N MET A 394 12.14 21.54 13.88
CA MET A 394 11.84 20.18 13.39
C MET A 394 12.31 19.12 14.38
N ARG A 395 13.57 19.18 14.83
CA ARG A 395 14.13 18.22 15.80
C ARG A 395 13.39 18.28 17.14
N TRP A 396 13.07 19.48 17.62
CA TRP A 396 12.30 19.66 18.85
C TRP A 396 10.91 19.03 18.74
N LEU A 397 10.17 19.28 17.67
CA LEU A 397 8.87 18.68 17.42
C LEU A 397 8.94 17.16 17.32
N GLN A 398 9.94 16.62 16.61
CA GLN A 398 10.15 15.18 16.50
C GLN A 398 10.45 14.55 17.87
N GLN A 399 11.32 15.16 18.67
CA GLN A 399 11.64 14.67 20.02
C GLN A 399 10.40 14.70 20.93
N LYS A 400 9.61 15.77 20.90
CA LYS A 400 8.35 15.84 21.66
C LYS A 400 7.35 14.79 21.20
N ALA A 401 7.18 14.61 19.89
CA ALA A 401 6.30 13.59 19.34
C ALA A 401 6.73 12.18 19.77
N VAL A 402 8.03 11.86 19.67
CA VAL A 402 8.57 10.57 20.11
C VAL A 402 8.42 10.39 21.63
N ALA A 403 8.63 11.43 22.43
CA ALA A 403 8.44 11.37 23.87
C ALA A 403 6.97 11.10 24.25
N VAL A 404 6.03 11.80 23.62
CA VAL A 404 4.59 11.59 23.82
C VAL A 404 4.19 10.18 23.40
N LEU A 405 4.67 9.72 22.24
CA LEU A 405 4.44 8.35 21.77
C LEU A 405 5.06 7.32 22.70
N GLY A 406 6.25 7.58 23.27
CA GLY A 406 6.90 6.70 24.24
C GLY A 406 6.11 6.58 25.54
N VAL A 407 5.60 7.70 26.07
CA VAL A 407 4.71 7.70 27.23
C VAL A 407 3.42 6.94 26.93
N TRP A 408 2.79 7.21 25.78
CA TRP A 408 1.60 6.49 25.35
C TRP A 408 1.86 5.00 25.12
N PHE A 409 3.03 4.64 24.61
CA PHE A 409 3.42 3.24 24.45
C PHE A 409 3.47 2.52 25.79
N VAL A 410 4.06 3.14 26.82
CA VAL A 410 4.20 2.52 28.15
C VAL A 410 2.88 2.50 28.91
N VAL A 411 2.10 3.57 28.89
CA VAL A 411 0.89 3.75 29.72
C VAL A 411 -0.38 3.31 28.99
N GLY A 412 -0.41 3.44 27.67
CA GLY A 412 -1.56 3.12 26.84
C GLY A 412 -1.91 1.63 26.89
N GLY A 413 -3.18 1.32 26.62
CA GLY A 413 -3.69 -0.05 26.53
C GLY A 413 -3.84 -0.79 27.88
N TRP A 414 -3.13 -0.39 28.94
CA TRP A 414 -3.27 -1.00 30.26
C TRP A 414 -4.67 -0.81 30.87
N TRP A 415 -5.34 0.30 30.55
CA TRP A 415 -6.74 0.49 30.93
C TRP A 415 -7.65 -0.58 30.30
N THR A 416 -7.45 -0.87 29.01
CA THR A 416 -8.17 -1.92 28.28
C THR A 416 -7.88 -3.30 28.86
N PHE A 417 -6.62 -3.60 29.17
CA PHE A 417 -6.25 -4.83 29.86
C PHE A 417 -6.97 -4.96 31.21
N ARG A 418 -6.93 -3.91 32.05
CA ARG A 418 -7.62 -3.89 33.35
C ARG A 418 -9.14 -4.05 33.20
N HIS A 419 -9.72 -3.44 32.17
CA HIS A 419 -11.14 -3.59 31.86
C HIS A 419 -11.51 -5.05 31.60
N PHE A 420 -10.81 -5.74 30.69
CA PHE A 420 -11.09 -7.15 30.38
C PHE A 420 -10.66 -8.12 31.47
N LEU A 421 -9.74 -7.73 32.36
CA LEU A 421 -9.42 -8.53 33.55
C LEU A 421 -10.58 -8.55 34.56
N GLN A 422 -11.38 -7.49 34.62
CA GLN A 422 -12.56 -7.38 35.49
C GLN A 422 -13.86 -7.85 34.83
N SER A 423 -13.93 -7.66 33.51
CA SER A 423 -15.11 -7.95 32.68
C SER A 423 -14.72 -8.81 31.48
N PRO A 424 -14.21 -10.04 31.69
CA PRO A 424 -13.76 -10.92 30.60
C PRO A 424 -14.89 -11.30 29.63
N GLU A 425 -16.14 -11.20 30.07
CA GLU A 425 -17.34 -11.51 29.28
C GLU A 425 -17.51 -10.55 28.10
N LEU A 426 -17.05 -9.30 28.26
CA LEU A 426 -17.17 -8.24 27.26
C LEU A 426 -16.09 -8.31 26.18
N ALA A 427 -15.11 -9.21 26.32
CA ALA A 427 -14.05 -9.36 25.34
C ALA A 427 -14.60 -9.82 23.98
N LYS A 428 -14.11 -9.20 22.91
CA LYS A 428 -14.44 -9.54 21.52
C LYS A 428 -13.35 -10.34 20.83
N GLU A 429 -12.14 -10.33 21.40
CA GLU A 429 -10.95 -10.98 20.86
C GLU A 429 -10.40 -12.01 21.85
N PRO A 430 -9.83 -13.13 21.36
CA PRO A 430 -9.38 -14.24 22.20
C PRO A 430 -8.01 -13.96 22.83
N TYR A 431 -7.96 -13.09 23.85
CA TYR A 431 -6.70 -12.80 24.54
C TYR A 431 -6.28 -13.96 25.45
N ARG A 432 -4.97 -14.23 25.50
CA ARG A 432 -4.41 -15.39 26.23
C ARG A 432 -4.74 -15.40 27.73
N PHE A 433 -4.92 -14.23 28.34
CA PHE A 433 -5.21 -14.10 29.78
C PHE A 433 -6.69 -14.28 30.14
N LEU A 434 -7.61 -14.34 29.15
CA LEU A 434 -9.04 -14.34 29.43
C LEU A 434 -9.49 -15.53 30.26
N ASN A 435 -8.97 -16.75 30.02
CA ASN A 435 -9.34 -17.91 30.82
C ASN A 435 -8.92 -17.78 32.30
N ALA A 436 -7.78 -17.17 32.57
CA ALA A 436 -7.36 -16.86 33.94
C ALA A 436 -8.30 -15.81 34.58
N ALA A 437 -8.71 -14.79 33.82
CA ALA A 437 -9.67 -13.78 34.27
C ALA A 437 -11.06 -14.38 34.55
N ARG A 438 -11.56 -15.26 33.66
CA ARG A 438 -12.82 -15.99 33.83
C ARG A 438 -12.80 -16.84 35.09
N THR A 439 -11.75 -17.63 35.28
CA THR A 439 -11.57 -18.48 36.47
C THR A 439 -11.57 -17.65 37.76
N ARG A 440 -10.86 -16.51 37.76
CA ARG A 440 -10.85 -15.58 38.91
C ARG A 440 -12.23 -15.01 39.24
N LYS A 441 -13.10 -14.85 38.24
CA LYS A 441 -14.47 -14.37 38.39
C LYS A 441 -15.48 -15.48 38.68
N GLY A 442 -15.05 -16.74 38.74
CA GLY A 442 -15.92 -17.90 38.95
C GLY A 442 -16.66 -18.37 37.70
N LEU A 443 -16.21 -17.97 36.51
CA LEU A 443 -16.77 -18.39 35.23
C LEU A 443 -15.98 -19.57 34.65
N PRO A 444 -16.64 -20.51 33.94
CA PRO A 444 -15.95 -21.62 33.31
C PRO A 444 -15.03 -21.14 32.17
N PRO A 445 -13.83 -21.71 32.01
CA PRO A 445 -12.94 -21.39 30.89
C PRO A 445 -13.55 -21.89 29.56
N THR A 446 -13.18 -21.23 28.47
CA THR A 446 -13.59 -21.59 27.10
C THR A 446 -12.35 -21.78 26.22
N PRO A 447 -12.42 -22.48 25.07
CA PRO A 447 -11.24 -22.75 24.23
C PRO A 447 -10.45 -21.50 23.82
N ASP A 448 -11.13 -20.38 23.65
CA ASP A 448 -10.60 -19.09 23.20
C ASP A 448 -10.72 -17.98 24.26
N GLY A 449 -11.26 -18.30 25.45
CA GLY A 449 -11.50 -17.35 26.53
C GLY A 449 -12.67 -16.38 26.31
N LEU A 450 -13.40 -16.50 25.19
CA LEU A 450 -14.55 -15.67 24.88
C LEU A 450 -15.82 -16.22 25.54
N THR A 451 -16.77 -15.34 25.84
CA THR A 451 -18.11 -15.75 26.30
C THR A 451 -18.84 -16.53 25.21
N ARG A 452 -19.50 -17.60 25.64
CA ARG A 452 -20.41 -18.43 24.84
C ARG A 452 -21.85 -18.31 25.33
N ASP A 453 -22.11 -17.51 26.36
CA ASP A 453 -23.43 -17.30 26.91
C ASP A 453 -23.83 -15.83 26.74
N PRO A 454 -24.86 -15.52 25.94
CA PRO A 454 -25.35 -14.15 25.79
C PRO A 454 -25.80 -13.54 27.12
N GLU A 455 -26.34 -14.33 28.05
CA GLU A 455 -26.80 -13.82 29.36
C GLU A 455 -25.63 -13.31 30.20
N GLU A 456 -24.51 -14.05 30.20
CA GLU A 456 -23.26 -13.66 30.84
C GLU A 456 -22.78 -12.28 30.31
N PHE A 457 -22.81 -12.08 28.99
CA PHE A 457 -22.44 -10.82 28.35
C PHE A 457 -23.38 -9.68 28.76
N PHE A 458 -24.70 -9.87 28.63
CA PHE A 458 -25.67 -8.79 28.87
C PHE A 458 -25.75 -8.40 30.34
N ARG A 459 -25.57 -9.35 31.27
CA ARG A 459 -25.50 -9.05 32.71
C ARG A 459 -24.33 -8.14 33.05
N GLU A 460 -23.15 -8.41 32.50
CA GLU A 460 -21.99 -7.55 32.72
C GLU A 460 -22.12 -6.21 31.97
N ALA A 461 -22.69 -6.21 30.77
CA ALA A 461 -22.96 -4.99 30.01
C ALA A 461 -23.92 -4.06 30.77
N GLU A 462 -24.97 -4.60 31.38
CA GLU A 462 -25.91 -3.86 32.22
C GLU A 462 -25.24 -3.32 33.49
N ARG A 463 -24.43 -4.14 34.18
CA ARG A 463 -23.61 -3.71 35.33
C ARG A 463 -22.70 -2.52 34.99
N ARG A 464 -22.14 -2.54 33.77
CA ARG A 464 -21.29 -1.47 33.23
C ARG A 464 -22.08 -0.30 32.60
N ARG A 465 -23.41 -0.34 32.68
CA ARG A 465 -24.34 0.67 32.13
C ARG A 465 -24.14 0.90 30.62
N MET A 466 -23.81 -0.16 29.87
CA MET A 466 -23.71 -0.09 28.41
C MET A 466 -25.11 -0.02 27.80
N GLN A 467 -25.39 1.04 27.06
CA GLN A 467 -26.64 1.14 26.29
C GLN A 467 -26.49 0.37 24.98
N LEU A 468 -27.28 -0.69 24.81
CA LEU A 468 -27.33 -1.49 23.59
C LEU A 468 -28.70 -1.36 22.95
N SER A 469 -28.76 -1.03 21.66
CA SER A 469 -30.02 -1.05 20.92
C SER A 469 -30.56 -2.47 20.79
N ALA A 470 -31.88 -2.63 20.61
CA ALA A 470 -32.50 -3.94 20.45
C ALA A 470 -31.88 -4.74 19.28
N GLY A 471 -31.58 -4.07 18.16
CA GLY A 471 -30.88 -4.67 17.03
C GLY A 471 -29.46 -5.11 17.35
N ALA A 472 -28.68 -4.30 18.07
CA ALA A 472 -27.32 -4.66 18.51
C ALA A 472 -27.34 -5.85 19.47
N ARG A 473 -28.34 -5.93 20.36
CA ARG A 473 -28.54 -7.05 21.28
C ARG A 473 -28.83 -8.35 20.54
N ALA A 474 -29.69 -8.31 19.52
CA ALA A 474 -30.00 -9.47 18.70
C ALA A 474 -28.76 -9.97 17.92
N GLU A 475 -28.01 -9.04 17.32
CA GLU A 475 -26.81 -9.38 16.55
C GLU A 475 -25.68 -9.94 17.44
N LEU A 476 -25.42 -9.32 18.61
CA LEU A 476 -24.45 -9.86 19.58
C LEU A 476 -24.84 -11.24 20.08
N SER A 477 -26.13 -11.48 20.33
CA SER A 477 -26.63 -12.80 20.74
C SER A 477 -26.34 -13.84 19.67
N ARG A 478 -26.61 -13.51 18.40
CA ARG A 478 -26.33 -14.38 17.24
C ARG A 478 -24.83 -14.70 17.15
N GLN A 479 -23.97 -13.69 17.28
CA GLN A 479 -22.52 -13.86 17.23
C GLN A 479 -21.98 -14.74 18.37
N ILE A 480 -22.49 -14.56 19.60
CA ILE A 480 -22.08 -15.36 20.76
C ILE A 480 -22.55 -16.80 20.62
N LEU A 481 -23.79 -17.02 20.16
CA LEU A 481 -24.33 -18.36 19.94
C LEU A 481 -23.59 -19.11 18.84
N ALA A 482 -23.22 -18.45 17.74
CA ALA A 482 -22.43 -19.05 16.66
C ALA A 482 -21.08 -19.63 17.15
N ARG A 483 -20.48 -19.04 18.21
CA ARG A 483 -19.23 -19.55 18.82
C ARG A 483 -19.42 -20.88 19.56
N ARG A 484 -20.66 -21.25 19.93
CA ARG A 484 -20.94 -22.57 20.52
C ARG A 484 -20.80 -23.68 19.47
N GLU A 485 -21.13 -23.38 18.23
CA GLU A 485 -21.23 -24.34 17.13
C GLU A 485 -19.87 -24.61 16.46
N SER A 486 -18.96 -23.64 16.47
CA SER A 486 -17.57 -23.84 16.07
C SER A 486 -16.82 -24.66 17.14
N ARG A 487 -16.87 -25.99 17.02
CA ARG A 487 -16.00 -26.90 17.78
C ARG A 487 -14.65 -27.07 17.11
#